data_AF-A0A9Q3V093-F1
#
_entry.id   AF-A0A9Q3V093-F1
#
_cell.length_a   1.000
_cell.length_b   1.000
_cell.length_c   1.000
_cell.angle_alpha   90.00
_cell.angle_beta   90.00
_cell.angle_gamma   90.00
#
_symmetry.space_group_name_H-M   'P 1'
#
loop_
_entity.id
_entity.type
_entity.pdbx_description
1 polymer ?
#
loop_
_entity_poly.entity_id
_entity_poly.type
_entity_poly.pdbx_seq_one_letter_code
_entity_poly.pdbx_strand_id
1 'polypeptide(L)'
;MKNCIIFLLILCTQKFFSQKGNFNLESEIRLEKQVKFSKIIDSLIEVEPKQYSTLIADGSSIYSDKENKKLGEGGFTIYVMRSIMTKKIIKISKSSVMHVKENMKNSEGLKYEIYFDDNETPIFSKITENHYNTKEVLNSSLYFLSLPKDLKILDEIYYSNIESKQKLLEIFEIVNTYKTDRF
;
A
#
# COMPACT_ATOMS: atom_id res chain seq x y z
N MET A 1 -52.96 -8.23 -12.49
CA MET A 1 -51.96 -8.09 -11.40
C MET A 1 -50.62 -8.78 -11.65
N LYS A 2 -50.52 -9.91 -12.37
CA LYS A 2 -49.24 -10.60 -12.64
C LYS A 2 -48.23 -9.79 -13.49
N ASN A 3 -48.69 -8.95 -14.42
CA ASN A 3 -47.79 -8.17 -15.30
C ASN A 3 -47.10 -6.98 -14.60
N CYS A 4 -47.63 -6.49 -13.47
CA CYS A 4 -47.01 -5.40 -12.71
C CYS A 4 -45.75 -5.85 -11.95
N ILE A 5 -45.68 -7.12 -11.56
CA ILE A 5 -44.55 -7.67 -10.79
C ILE A 5 -43.29 -7.80 -11.66
N ILE A 6 -43.45 -8.18 -12.92
CA ILE A 6 -42.35 -8.34 -13.88
C ILE A 6 -41.74 -6.97 -14.24
N PHE A 7 -42.59 -5.95 -14.41
CA PHE A 7 -42.13 -4.59 -14.72
C PHE A 7 -41.35 -3.96 -13.54
N LEU A 8 -41.76 -4.26 -12.30
CA LEU A 8 -41.05 -3.80 -11.10
C LEU A 8 -39.68 -4.47 -10.93
N LEU A 9 -39.57 -5.76 -11.25
CA LEU A 9 -38.31 -6.51 -11.23
C LEU A 9 -37.29 -5.98 -12.25
N ILE A 10 -37.74 -5.62 -13.45
CA ILE A 10 -36.87 -5.04 -14.50
C ILE A 10 -36.36 -3.64 -14.12
N LEU A 11 -37.20 -2.82 -13.47
CA LEU A 11 -36.78 -1.49 -12.98
C LEU A 11 -35.79 -1.59 -11.80
N CYS A 12 -35.94 -2.59 -10.94
CA CYS A 12 -35.00 -2.83 -9.85
C CYS A 12 -33.61 -3.27 -10.38
N THR A 13 -33.54 -4.18 -11.35
CA THR A 13 -32.25 -4.64 -11.89
C THR A 13 -31.49 -3.51 -12.59
N GLN A 14 -32.16 -2.63 -13.33
CA GLN A 14 -31.53 -1.47 -13.95
C GLN A 14 -30.90 -0.49 -12.93
N LYS A 15 -31.54 -0.29 -11.77
CA LYS A 15 -30.97 0.54 -10.69
C LYS A 15 -29.71 -0.09 -10.07
N PHE A 16 -29.68 -1.41 -9.88
CA PHE A 16 -28.50 -2.11 -9.36
C PHE A 16 -27.32 -2.06 -10.34
N PHE A 17 -27.55 -2.22 -11.64
CA PHE A 17 -26.49 -2.12 -12.65
C PHE A 17 -25.94 -0.69 -12.79
N SER A 18 -26.80 0.32 -12.73
CA SER A 18 -26.37 1.73 -12.79
C SER A 18 -25.55 2.14 -11.56
N GLN A 19 -25.93 1.69 -10.35
CA GLN A 19 -25.16 1.96 -9.13
C GLN A 19 -23.76 1.31 -9.16
N LYS A 20 -23.66 0.08 -9.69
CA LYS A 20 -22.37 -0.62 -9.82
C LYS A 20 -21.43 0.05 -10.82
N GLY A 21 -21.97 0.56 -11.95
CA GLY A 21 -21.19 1.32 -12.93
C GLY A 21 -20.66 2.64 -12.38
N ASN A 22 -21.50 3.39 -11.65
CA ASN A 22 -21.11 4.66 -11.05
C ASN A 22 -20.05 4.49 -9.94
N PHE A 23 -20.18 3.47 -9.10
CA PHE A 23 -19.21 3.19 -8.04
C PHE A 23 -17.81 2.85 -8.59
N ASN A 24 -17.75 2.02 -9.65
CA ASN A 24 -16.47 1.68 -10.27
C ASN A 24 -15.79 2.92 -10.87
N LEU A 25 -16.54 3.75 -11.60
CA LEU A 25 -16.02 4.98 -12.19
C LEU A 25 -15.54 5.98 -11.12
N GLU A 26 -16.30 6.14 -10.03
CA GLU A 26 -15.92 7.03 -8.92
C GLU A 26 -14.66 6.54 -8.21
N SER A 27 -14.53 5.22 -8.01
CA SER A 27 -13.34 4.60 -7.42
C SER A 27 -12.09 4.80 -8.30
N GLU A 28 -12.24 4.69 -9.62
CA GLU A 28 -11.16 4.89 -10.60
C GLU A 28 -10.69 6.34 -10.65
N ILE A 29 -11.63 7.29 -10.73
CA ILE A 29 -11.34 8.73 -10.68
C ILE A 29 -10.63 9.10 -9.37
N ARG A 30 -11.07 8.53 -8.25
CA ARG A 30 -10.43 8.76 -6.95
C ARG A 30 -9.00 8.23 -6.93
N LEU A 31 -8.76 7.03 -7.45
CA LEU A 31 -7.43 6.44 -7.52
C LEU A 31 -6.50 7.26 -8.43
N GLU A 32 -6.99 7.71 -9.59
CA GLU A 32 -6.20 8.54 -10.51
C GLU A 32 -5.76 9.85 -9.86
N LYS A 33 -6.66 10.51 -9.11
CA LYS A 33 -6.32 11.72 -8.33
C LYS A 33 -5.24 11.45 -7.29
N GLN A 34 -5.33 10.32 -6.59
CA GLN A 34 -4.31 9.92 -5.60
C GLN A 34 -2.95 9.61 -6.23
N VAL A 35 -2.94 8.96 -7.39
CA VAL A 35 -1.70 8.70 -8.17
C VAL A 35 -1.07 10.01 -8.65
N LYS A 36 -1.86 10.99 -9.09
CA LYS A 36 -1.34 12.32 -9.45
C LYS A 36 -0.76 13.04 -8.24
N PHE A 37 -1.47 13.01 -7.11
CA PHE A 37 -1.01 13.60 -5.86
C PHE A 37 0.32 12.98 -5.40
N SER A 38 0.48 11.66 -5.47
CA SER A 38 1.71 10.98 -5.06
C SER A 38 2.92 11.41 -5.90
N LYS A 39 2.73 11.59 -7.22
CA LYS A 39 3.77 12.09 -8.13
C LYS A 39 4.21 13.51 -7.79
N ILE A 40 3.26 14.37 -7.38
CA ILE A 40 3.58 15.73 -6.94
C ILE A 40 4.44 15.68 -5.68
N ILE A 41 4.06 14.88 -4.67
CA ILE A 41 4.86 14.70 -3.46
C ILE A 41 6.27 14.21 -3.81
N ASP A 42 6.38 13.16 -4.63
CA ASP A 42 7.69 12.60 -5.01
C ASP A 42 8.56 13.65 -5.71
N SER A 43 7.99 14.42 -6.65
CA SER A 43 8.70 15.50 -7.35
C SER A 43 9.15 16.62 -6.40
N LEU A 44 8.30 17.02 -5.45
CA LEU A 44 8.66 18.07 -4.48
C LEU A 44 9.80 17.62 -3.56
N ILE A 45 9.80 16.36 -3.12
CA ILE A 45 10.90 15.81 -2.30
C ILE A 45 12.20 15.78 -3.09
N GLU A 46 12.15 15.41 -4.38
CA GLU A 46 13.33 15.33 -5.24
C GLU A 46 13.95 16.71 -5.53
N VAL A 47 13.10 17.70 -5.84
CA VAL A 47 13.54 19.07 -6.19
C VAL A 47 13.98 19.86 -4.95
N GLU A 48 13.29 19.69 -3.82
CA GLU A 48 13.51 20.48 -2.61
C GLU A 48 13.74 19.61 -1.35
N PRO A 49 14.72 18.69 -1.33
CA PRO A 49 14.90 17.73 -0.23
C PRO A 49 15.17 18.42 1.11
N LYS A 50 15.74 19.63 1.09
CA LYS A 50 16.00 20.44 2.30
C LYS A 50 14.74 20.89 3.03
N GLN A 51 13.56 20.80 2.42
CA GLN A 51 12.28 21.09 3.09
C GLN A 51 11.72 19.91 3.87
N TYR A 52 12.37 18.74 3.78
CA TYR A 52 11.88 17.50 4.37
C TYR A 52 12.94 16.91 5.30
N SER A 53 12.54 16.61 6.53
CA SER A 53 13.35 15.82 7.44
C SER A 53 13.08 14.34 7.20
N THR A 54 14.12 13.51 7.24
CA THR A 54 14.02 12.07 7.05
C THR A 54 14.50 11.36 8.31
N LEU A 55 13.63 10.53 8.89
CA LEU A 55 14.03 9.52 9.88
C LEU A 55 14.30 8.21 9.16
N ILE A 56 15.41 7.56 9.49
CA ILE A 56 15.85 6.30 8.89
C ILE A 56 15.87 5.23 9.99
N ALA A 57 15.22 4.10 9.70
CA ALA A 57 15.34 2.89 10.50
C ALA A 57 15.70 1.72 9.58
N ASP A 58 16.75 0.98 9.92
CA ASP A 58 17.19 -0.20 9.19
C ASP A 58 17.31 -1.40 10.11
N GLY A 59 17.21 -2.59 9.54
CA GLY A 59 17.29 -3.83 10.29
C GLY A 59 17.55 -5.03 9.39
N SER A 60 17.92 -6.14 10.00
CA SER A 60 18.11 -7.42 9.33
C SER A 60 17.32 -8.52 10.03
N SER A 61 16.94 -9.52 9.27
CA SER A 61 16.21 -10.69 9.75
C SER A 61 16.86 -11.97 9.23
N ILE A 62 16.83 -13.01 10.05
CA ILE A 62 17.17 -14.38 9.66
C ILE A 62 15.87 -15.17 9.66
N TYR A 63 15.58 -15.84 8.56
CA TYR A 63 14.43 -16.72 8.44
C TYR A 63 14.90 -18.15 8.67
N SER A 64 14.23 -18.85 9.58
CA SER A 64 14.54 -20.24 9.92
C SER A 64 13.28 -21.09 9.83
N ASP A 65 13.45 -22.38 9.53
CA ASP A 65 12.35 -23.35 9.58
C ASP A 65 11.96 -23.68 11.02
N LYS A 66 10.98 -24.58 11.18
CA LYS A 66 10.53 -25.06 12.49
C LYS A 66 11.60 -25.83 13.27
N GLU A 67 12.66 -26.29 12.60
CA GLU A 67 13.81 -26.99 13.17
C GLU A 67 15.00 -26.03 13.42
N ASN A 68 14.78 -24.71 13.32
CA ASN A 68 15.78 -23.65 13.41
C ASN A 68 16.88 -23.67 12.33
N LYS A 69 16.67 -24.41 11.23
CA LYS A 69 17.57 -24.39 10.08
C LYS A 69 17.37 -23.08 9.31
N LYS A 70 18.46 -22.35 9.06
CA LYS A 70 18.41 -21.08 8.32
C LYS A 70 17.90 -21.29 6.89
N LEU A 71 16.70 -20.80 6.61
CA LEU A 71 16.04 -20.77 5.31
C LEU A 71 16.38 -19.51 4.52
N GLY A 72 16.81 -18.42 5.16
CA GLY A 72 17.08 -17.19 4.44
C GLY A 72 17.57 -16.06 5.34
N GLU A 73 17.85 -14.94 4.72
CA GLU A 73 18.16 -13.68 5.39
C GLU A 73 17.56 -12.51 4.62
N GLY A 74 17.29 -11.44 5.32
CA GLY A 74 16.73 -10.25 4.73
C GLY A 74 17.17 -8.99 5.45
N GLY A 75 16.86 -7.87 4.82
CA GLY A 75 17.04 -6.55 5.37
C GLY A 75 15.84 -5.69 5.07
N PHE A 76 15.62 -4.68 5.91
CA PHE A 76 14.67 -3.63 5.63
C PHE A 76 15.26 -2.26 5.91
N THR A 77 14.70 -1.26 5.23
CA THR A 77 14.98 0.15 5.48
C THR A 77 13.68 0.92 5.39
N ILE A 78 13.46 1.81 6.34
CA ILE A 78 12.27 2.63 6.45
C ILE A 78 12.70 4.09 6.50
N TYR A 79 12.10 4.89 5.64
CA TYR A 79 12.25 6.34 5.59
C TYR A 79 10.92 6.99 5.97
N VAL A 80 10.91 7.80 7.02
CA VAL A 80 9.76 8.64 7.37
C VAL A 80 10.09 10.07 6.98
N MET A 81 9.35 10.59 6.02
CA MET A 81 9.53 11.95 5.49
C MET A 81 8.51 12.87 6.13
N ARG A 82 8.99 13.95 6.77
CA ARG A 82 8.17 14.99 7.37
C ARG A 82 8.48 16.34 6.75
N SER A 83 7.46 17.17 6.54
CA SER A 83 7.68 18.58 6.22
C SER A 83 8.35 19.28 7.39
N ILE A 84 9.45 20.00 7.15
CA ILE A 84 10.14 20.75 8.19
C ILE A 84 9.27 21.89 8.73
N MET A 85 8.46 22.49 7.87
CA MET A 85 7.59 23.62 8.20
C MET A 85 6.40 23.19 9.08
N THR A 86 5.68 22.13 8.68
CA THR A 86 4.47 21.70 9.39
C THR A 86 4.72 20.60 10.42
N LYS A 87 5.91 19.98 10.39
CA LYS A 87 6.28 18.76 11.15
C LYS A 87 5.42 17.54 10.86
N LYS A 88 4.53 17.61 9.88
CA LYS A 88 3.61 16.53 9.50
C LYS A 88 4.31 15.49 8.63
N ILE A 89 3.99 14.22 8.85
CA ILE A 89 4.37 13.12 7.97
C ILE A 89 3.70 13.33 6.62
N ILE A 90 4.50 13.31 5.55
CA ILE A 90 4.02 13.39 4.16
C ILE A 90 4.08 12.04 3.46
N LYS A 91 5.08 11.23 3.81
CA LYS A 91 5.37 9.95 3.16
C LYS A 91 6.13 9.03 4.10
N ILE A 92 5.80 7.73 4.06
CA ILE A 92 6.65 6.67 4.60
C ILE A 92 7.06 5.77 3.44
N SER A 93 8.35 5.44 3.35
CA SER A 93 8.88 4.49 2.38
C SER A 93 9.55 3.34 3.12
N LYS A 94 8.94 2.15 3.13
CA LYS A 94 9.56 0.91 3.60
C LYS A 94 10.03 0.10 2.40
N SER A 95 11.28 -0.33 2.41
CA SER A 95 11.81 -1.32 1.48
C SER A 95 12.29 -2.52 2.28
N SER A 96 11.97 -3.73 1.84
CA SER A 96 12.49 -4.97 2.40
C SER A 96 12.97 -5.89 1.29
N VAL A 97 14.08 -6.58 1.52
CA VAL A 97 14.61 -7.59 0.61
C VAL A 97 14.79 -8.88 1.40
N MET A 98 14.31 -9.99 0.83
CA MET A 98 14.49 -11.33 1.38
C MET A 98 15.23 -12.22 0.39
N HIS A 99 16.25 -12.94 0.87
CA HIS A 99 17.02 -13.94 0.13
C HIS A 99 16.79 -15.33 0.74
N VAL A 100 16.21 -16.25 -0.03
CA VAL A 100 15.91 -17.63 0.43
C VAL A 100 17.00 -18.60 -0.06
N LYS A 101 17.42 -19.53 0.81
CA LYS A 101 18.59 -20.42 0.62
C LYS A 101 18.32 -21.69 -0.21
N GLU A 102 17.07 -22.13 -0.38
CA GLU A 102 16.78 -23.39 -1.07
C GLU A 102 16.61 -23.22 -2.59
N ASN A 103 17.61 -23.71 -3.33
CA ASN A 103 17.58 -24.14 -4.73
C ASN A 103 17.13 -23.20 -5.87
N MET A 104 16.64 -21.97 -5.65
CA MET A 104 16.61 -20.98 -6.73
C MET A 104 16.89 -19.57 -6.22
N LYS A 105 17.61 -18.86 -7.08
CA LYS A 105 18.25 -17.56 -6.98
C LYS A 105 17.32 -16.38 -6.67
N ASN A 106 16.15 -16.62 -6.11
CA ASN A 106 15.07 -15.65 -6.06
C ASN A 106 15.13 -14.80 -4.81
N SER A 107 15.26 -13.49 -5.02
CA SER A 107 15.10 -12.51 -3.93
C SER A 107 13.79 -11.79 -4.16
N GLU A 108 13.06 -11.45 -3.11
CA GLU A 108 11.87 -10.63 -3.21
C GLU A 108 12.18 -9.28 -2.58
N GLY A 109 12.11 -8.23 -3.41
CA GLY A 109 12.19 -6.86 -2.97
C GLY A 109 10.79 -6.27 -2.94
N LEU A 110 10.34 -5.90 -1.75
CA LEU A 110 9.03 -5.32 -1.52
C LEU A 110 9.21 -3.88 -1.05
N LYS A 111 8.59 -2.93 -1.75
CA LYS A 111 8.62 -1.51 -1.40
C LYS A 111 7.21 -0.98 -1.22
N TYR A 112 6.94 -0.47 -0.03
CA TYR A 112 5.73 0.28 0.31
C TYR A 112 6.04 1.77 0.34
N GLU A 113 5.33 2.55 -0.45
CA GLU A 113 5.31 4.01 -0.40
C GLU A 113 3.91 4.43 0.07
N ILE A 114 3.80 4.99 1.26
CA ILE A 114 2.53 5.36 1.90
C ILE A 114 2.47 6.88 2.00
N TYR A 115 1.42 7.48 1.47
CA TYR A 115 1.27 8.93 1.36
C TYR A 115 0.14 9.43 2.27
N PHE A 116 0.36 10.60 2.87
CA PHE A 116 -0.50 11.18 3.88
C PHE A 116 -1.16 12.46 3.37
N ASP A 117 -2.35 12.73 3.90
CA ASP A 117 -2.99 14.03 3.73
C ASP A 117 -2.47 15.06 4.76
N ASP A 118 -2.99 16.29 4.67
CA ASP A 118 -2.63 17.37 5.58
C ASP A 118 -3.02 17.10 7.04
N ASN A 119 -3.83 16.08 7.34
CA ASN A 119 -4.21 15.69 8.69
C ASN A 119 -3.41 14.47 9.19
N GLU A 120 -2.31 14.14 8.50
CA GLU A 120 -1.51 12.94 8.75
C GLU A 120 -2.34 11.66 8.68
N THR A 121 -3.38 11.62 7.85
CA THR A 121 -4.16 10.40 7.57
C THR A 121 -3.57 9.70 6.35
N PRO A 122 -3.23 8.40 6.42
CA PRO A 122 -2.75 7.68 5.24
C PRO A 122 -3.90 7.54 4.23
N ILE A 123 -3.69 8.01 3.00
CA ILE A 123 -4.75 8.05 1.98
C ILE A 123 -4.47 7.13 0.78
N PHE A 124 -3.20 6.79 0.57
CA PHE A 124 -2.77 6.10 -0.63
C PHE A 124 -1.48 5.32 -0.38
N SER A 125 -1.36 4.15 -1.00
CA SER A 125 -0.11 3.42 -1.05
C SER A 125 0.22 2.94 -2.46
N LYS A 126 1.51 3.03 -2.80
CA LYS A 126 2.12 2.41 -3.96
C LYS A 126 3.00 1.27 -3.48
N ILE A 127 2.77 0.08 -4.01
CA ILE A 127 3.52 -1.14 -3.67
C ILE A 127 4.28 -1.59 -4.90
N THR A 128 5.59 -1.76 -4.77
CA THR A 128 6.43 -2.35 -5.81
C THR A 128 6.96 -3.70 -5.33
N GLU A 129 6.70 -4.74 -6.10
CA GLU A 129 7.18 -6.11 -5.88
C GLU A 129 8.15 -6.47 -6.98
N ASN A 130 9.42 -6.61 -6.62
CA ASN A 130 10.48 -7.03 -7.52
C ASN A 130 10.88 -8.46 -7.18
N HIS A 131 10.76 -9.35 -8.17
CA HIS A 131 11.31 -10.69 -8.08
C HIS A 131 12.66 -10.69 -8.78
N TYR A 132 13.72 -11.01 -8.05
CA TYR A 132 15.08 -11.04 -8.56
C TYR A 132 15.52 -12.47 -8.86
N ASN A 133 16.54 -12.61 -9.69
CA ASN A 133 17.40 -13.76 -9.80
C ASN A 133 18.84 -13.32 -9.52
N THR A 134 19.31 -13.43 -8.27
CA THR A 134 20.59 -12.94 -7.73
C THR A 134 20.90 -11.46 -7.94
N LYS A 135 21.00 -10.99 -9.20
CA LYS A 135 21.32 -9.61 -9.57
C LYS A 135 20.29 -8.98 -10.52
N GLU A 136 19.54 -9.79 -11.27
CA GLU A 136 18.61 -9.29 -12.30
C GLU A 136 17.17 -9.31 -11.81
N VAL A 137 16.41 -8.25 -12.12
CA VAL A 137 14.96 -8.20 -11.87
C VAL A 137 14.27 -9.03 -12.95
N LEU A 138 13.68 -10.16 -12.57
CA LEU A 138 12.88 -11.01 -13.47
C LEU A 138 11.51 -10.41 -13.74
N ASN A 139 10.89 -9.87 -12.70
CA ASN A 139 9.56 -9.27 -12.76
C ASN A 139 9.45 -8.11 -11.78
N SER A 140 8.72 -7.07 -12.17
CA SER A 140 8.37 -5.95 -11.31
C SER A 140 6.87 -5.70 -11.43
N SER A 141 6.15 -5.95 -10.33
CA SER A 141 4.71 -5.70 -10.23
C SER A 141 4.48 -4.40 -9.46
N LEU A 142 3.61 -3.55 -9.98
CA LEU A 142 3.27 -2.27 -9.37
C LEU A 142 1.77 -2.24 -9.04
N TYR A 143 1.48 -1.98 -7.76
CA TYR A 143 0.10 -1.89 -7.26
C TYR A 143 -0.15 -0.51 -6.66
N PHE A 144 -1.37 -0.03 -6.84
CA PHE A 144 -1.87 1.21 -6.27
C PHE A 144 -3.09 0.92 -5.43
N LEU A 145 -3.08 1.37 -4.18
CA LEU A 145 -4.13 1.12 -3.21
C LEU A 145 -4.62 2.43 -2.62
N SER A 146 -5.91 2.73 -2.80
CA SER A 146 -6.56 3.75 -1.99
C SER A 146 -6.75 3.20 -0.57
N LEU A 147 -6.28 3.94 0.42
CA LEU A 147 -6.42 3.54 1.82
C LEU A 147 -7.75 4.05 2.39
N PRO A 148 -8.48 3.23 3.16
CA PRO A 148 -9.66 3.69 3.87
C PRO A 148 -9.25 4.64 5.00
N LYS A 149 -10.11 5.61 5.31
CA LYS A 149 -9.88 6.57 6.41
C LYS A 149 -10.00 5.92 7.80
N ASP A 150 -10.79 4.85 7.90
CA ASP A 150 -11.03 4.11 9.14
C ASP A 150 -10.67 2.63 8.92
N LEU A 151 -9.91 2.07 9.87
CA LEU A 151 -9.56 0.65 9.92
C LEU A 151 -10.81 -0.24 10.07
N LYS A 152 -11.87 0.24 10.74
CA LYS A 152 -13.12 -0.52 10.89
C LYS A 152 -13.79 -0.84 9.56
N ILE A 153 -13.55 0.01 8.56
CA ILE A 153 -14.07 -0.17 7.21
C ILE A 153 -13.31 -1.31 6.48
N LEU A 154 -12.10 -1.69 6.90
CA LEU A 154 -11.38 -2.83 6.31
C LEU A 154 -12.11 -4.14 6.49
N ASP A 155 -12.69 -4.36 7.67
CA ASP A 155 -13.43 -5.59 7.98
C ASP A 155 -14.77 -5.65 7.22
N GLU A 156 -15.28 -4.50 6.75
CA GLU A 156 -16.54 -4.40 6.00
C GLU A 156 -16.35 -4.39 4.46
N ILE A 157 -15.26 -3.80 3.95
CA ILE A 157 -15.08 -3.55 2.49
C ILE A 157 -14.25 -4.63 1.80
N TYR A 158 -13.36 -5.33 2.51
CA TYR A 158 -12.47 -6.30 1.91
C TYR A 158 -12.62 -7.63 2.61
N TYR A 159 -12.98 -8.70 1.90
CA TYR A 159 -12.20 -9.95 1.81
C TYR A 159 -12.83 -10.91 0.79
N SER A 160 -12.68 -10.59 -0.49
CA SER A 160 -12.68 -11.62 -1.55
C SER A 160 -11.27 -12.16 -1.84
N ASN A 161 -10.21 -11.46 -1.39
CA ASN A 161 -8.81 -11.83 -1.59
C ASN A 161 -7.99 -11.66 -0.30
N ILE A 162 -7.34 -12.74 0.16
CA ILE A 162 -6.54 -12.80 1.38
C ILE A 162 -5.17 -12.10 1.26
N GLU A 163 -4.60 -12.03 0.07
CA GLU A 163 -3.31 -11.36 -0.16
C GLU A 163 -3.45 -9.85 -0.03
N SER A 164 -4.54 -9.28 -0.57
CA SER A 164 -4.85 -7.85 -0.43
C SER A 164 -5.07 -7.46 1.03
N LYS A 165 -5.66 -8.35 1.84
CA LYS A 165 -5.78 -8.18 3.30
C LYS A 165 -4.42 -8.00 3.94
N GLN A 166 -3.51 -8.92 3.67
CA GLN A 166 -2.20 -8.95 4.29
C GLN A 166 -1.41 -7.69 3.96
N LYS A 167 -1.42 -7.25 2.70
CA LYS A 167 -0.80 -5.99 2.27
C LYS A 167 -1.36 -4.77 3.01
N LEU A 168 -2.69 -4.70 3.18
CA LEU A 168 -3.33 -3.61 3.93
C LEU A 168 -2.94 -3.63 5.42
N LEU A 169 -2.98 -4.80 6.06
CA LEU A 169 -2.58 -4.94 7.46
C LEU A 169 -1.12 -4.51 7.66
N GLU A 170 -0.23 -4.92 6.77
CA GLU A 170 1.19 -4.52 6.82
C GLU A 170 1.34 -2.99 6.68
N ILE A 171 0.61 -2.35 5.75
CA ILE A 171 0.59 -0.89 5.61
C ILE A 171 0.20 -0.21 6.93
N PHE A 172 -0.87 -0.66 7.58
CA PHE A 172 -1.33 -0.05 8.82
C PHE A 172 -0.41 -0.33 10.00
N GLU A 173 0.24 -1.48 10.05
CA GLU A 173 1.29 -1.78 11.04
C GLU A 173 2.46 -0.80 10.90
N ILE A 174 2.92 -0.55 9.67
CA ILE A 174 3.96 0.44 9.38
C ILE A 174 3.51 1.83 9.85
N VAL A 175 2.30 2.26 9.45
CA VAL A 175 1.79 3.59 9.83
C VAL A 175 1.71 3.75 11.35
N ASN A 176 1.18 2.75 12.06
CA ASN A 176 1.01 2.81 13.50
C ASN A 176 2.35 2.92 14.23
N THR A 177 3.34 2.12 13.82
CA THR A 177 4.69 2.14 14.41
C THR A 177 5.32 3.54 14.37
N TYR A 178 5.24 4.21 13.22
CA TYR A 178 5.95 5.49 13.03
C TYR A 178 5.10 6.74 13.28
N LYS A 179 3.80 6.60 13.56
CA LYS A 179 2.97 7.67 14.11
C LYS A 179 3.18 7.86 15.62
N THR A 180 3.44 6.78 16.35
CA THR A 180 3.62 6.82 17.81
C THR A 180 4.99 7.34 18.23
N ASP A 181 6.01 7.19 17.37
CA ASP A 181 7.34 7.74 17.56
C ASP A 181 7.35 9.26 17.28
N ARG A 182 6.72 10.03 18.17
CA ARG A 182 6.87 11.48 18.26
C ARG A 182 8.12 11.80 19.09
N PHE A 183 9.29 11.64 18.48
CA PHE A 183 10.50 12.33 18.94
C PHE A 183 10.47 13.79 18.47
#